data_AF-A0A832ENC8-F1
#
_entry.id   AF-A0A832ENC8-F1
#
_cell.length_a   1.000
_cell.length_b   1.000
_cell.length_c   1.000
_cell.angle_alpha   90.00
_cell.angle_beta   90.00
_cell.angle_gamma   90.00
#
_symmetry.space_group_name_H-M   'P 1'
#
loop_
_entity.id
_entity.type
_entity.pdbx_description
1 polymer ?
#
loop_
_entity_poly.entity_id
_entity_poly.type
_entity_poly.pdbx_seq_one_letter_code
_entity_poly.pdbx_strand_id
1 'polypeptide(L)'
;GMINQHFGSVKEFLIYEAGDLGIRFIHHRKLEYEYCAGPDGGNPIDPILEKLKDCNLILTAKIGGCPQEDLKNAGLIADQSYAYQPIEASVLKAARKYFNLPEALEAN
;
A
#
# COMPACT_ATOMS: atom_id res chain seq x y z
N GLY A 1 -7.17 -8.96 -8.18
CA GLY A 1 -5.69 -8.91 -8.42
C GLY A 1 -4.93 -9.50 -7.24
N MET A 2 -3.60 -9.64 -7.32
CA MET A 2 -2.75 -10.17 -6.23
C MET A 2 -1.68 -9.16 -5.80
N ILE A 3 -1.28 -9.20 -4.52
CA ILE A 3 -0.17 -8.39 -4.00
C ILE A 3 1.14 -9.09 -4.36
N ASN A 4 1.66 -8.87 -5.57
CA ASN A 4 2.85 -9.53 -6.09
C ASN A 4 3.97 -8.57 -6.52
N GLN A 5 3.79 -7.27 -6.27
CA GLN A 5 4.76 -6.24 -6.67
C GLN A 5 5.74 -5.92 -5.55
N HIS A 6 7.01 -5.70 -5.93
CA HIS A 6 8.04 -5.18 -5.04
C HIS A 6 7.96 -3.66 -5.00
N PHE A 7 7.97 -3.06 -3.80
CA PHE A 7 7.84 -1.61 -3.65
C PHE A 7 8.88 -0.83 -4.46
N GLY A 8 10.12 -1.31 -4.46
CA GLY A 8 11.24 -0.71 -5.21
C GLY A 8 11.07 -0.60 -6.73
N SER A 9 10.25 -1.46 -7.33
CA SER A 9 10.07 -1.57 -8.80
C SER A 9 8.62 -1.36 -9.23
N VAL A 10 7.77 -0.91 -8.31
CA VAL A 10 6.36 -0.69 -8.58
C VAL A 10 6.19 0.54 -9.47
N LYS A 11 5.23 0.47 -10.40
CA LYS A 11 4.89 1.59 -11.31
C LYS A 11 3.52 2.18 -11.04
N GLU A 12 2.69 1.47 -10.28
CA GLU A 12 1.35 1.92 -9.93
C GLU A 12 0.91 1.42 -8.57
N PHE A 13 0.17 2.25 -7.86
CA PHE A 13 -0.52 1.88 -6.63
C PHE A 13 -2.02 1.83 -6.90
N LEU A 14 -2.65 0.75 -6.46
CA LEU A 14 -4.10 0.65 -6.44
C LEU A 14 -4.61 1.23 -5.12
N ILE A 15 -5.47 2.24 -5.20
CA ILE A 15 -5.99 2.96 -4.05
C ILE A 15 -7.36 2.40 -3.69
N TYR A 16 -7.46 1.91 -2.47
CA TYR A 16 -8.68 1.37 -1.89
C TYR A 16 -9.05 2.17 -0.66
N GLU A 17 -10.34 2.41 -0.50
CA GLU A 17 -10.94 2.88 0.74
C GLU A 17 -11.48 1.67 1.50
N ALA A 18 -11.20 1.59 2.80
CA ALA A 18 -11.71 0.55 3.68
C ALA A 18 -12.46 1.19 4.84
N GLY A 19 -13.65 0.69 5.13
CA GLY A 19 -14.50 1.18 6.22
C GLY A 19 -15.41 0.08 6.75
N ASP A 20 -16.37 0.47 7.59
CA ASP A 20 -17.25 -0.45 8.31
C ASP A 20 -18.16 -1.30 7.40
N LEU A 21 -18.35 -0.89 6.15
CA LEU A 21 -19.18 -1.59 5.16
C LEU A 21 -18.36 -2.47 4.20
N GLY A 22 -17.03 -2.51 4.37
CA GLY A 22 -16.13 -3.27 3.52
C GLY A 22 -15.11 -2.38 2.81
N ILE A 23 -14.74 -2.76 1.58
CA ILE A 23 -13.73 -2.07 0.79
C ILE A 23 -14.29 -1.57 -0.53
N ARG A 24 -13.69 -0.50 -1.05
CA ARG A 24 -14.03 0.07 -2.34
C ARG A 24 -12.78 0.46 -3.09
N PHE A 25 -12.67 0.00 -4.33
CA PHE A 25 -11.63 0.49 -5.24
C PHE A 25 -11.97 1.92 -5.65
N ILE A 26 -11.04 2.86 -5.45
CA ILE A 26 -11.25 4.27 -5.81
C ILE A 26 -10.63 4.53 -7.18
N HIS A 27 -9.31 4.35 -7.31
CA HIS A 27 -8.58 4.49 -8.57
C HIS A 27 -7.16 3.92 -8.45
N HIS A 28 -6.37 4.01 -9.51
CA HIS A 28 -4.92 3.73 -9.47
C HIS A 28 -4.10 5.02 -9.60
N ARG A 29 -2.94 5.07 -8.96
CA ARG A 29 -1.95 6.17 -9.03
C ARG A 29 -0.67 5.65 -9.66
N LYS A 30 -0.28 6.22 -10.80
CA LYS A 30 0.97 5.87 -11.47
C LYS A 30 2.14 6.66 -10.89
N LEU A 31 3.26 6.00 -10.73
CA LEU A 31 4.54 6.62 -10.46
C LEU A 31 5.20 7.05 -11.76
N GLU A 32 5.95 8.14 -11.71
CA GLU A 32 6.71 8.65 -12.86
C GLU A 32 8.02 7.88 -13.05
N TYR A 33 8.56 7.33 -11.96
CA TYR A 33 9.72 6.46 -11.93
C TYR A 33 9.59 5.43 -10.80
N GLU A 34 10.33 4.34 -10.94
CA GLU A 34 10.44 3.32 -9.90
C GLU A 34 11.35 3.85 -8.78
N TYR A 35 11.06 3.50 -7.52
CA TYR A 35 11.87 3.94 -6.38
C TYR A 35 13.36 3.59 -6.56
N CYS A 36 13.67 2.39 -7.05
CA CYS A 36 15.04 1.94 -7.29
C CYS A 36 15.66 2.45 -8.61
N ALA A 37 14.91 3.18 -9.44
CA ALA A 37 15.37 3.73 -10.71
C ALA A 37 15.03 5.23 -10.80
N GLY A 38 15.27 5.97 -9.71
CA GLY A 38 15.05 7.40 -9.66
C GLY A 38 15.89 8.16 -10.71
N PRO A 39 15.47 9.37 -11.11
CA PRO A 39 16.07 10.14 -12.20
C PRO A 39 17.57 10.44 -12.02
N ASP A 40 18.05 10.55 -10.79
CA ASP A 40 19.47 10.78 -10.46
C ASP A 40 20.24 9.50 -10.06
N GLY A 41 19.66 8.32 -10.33
CA GLY A 41 20.20 7.04 -9.83
C GLY A 41 20.07 6.85 -8.31
N GLY A 42 19.36 7.77 -7.64
CA GLY A 42 19.00 7.69 -6.23
C GLY A 42 17.67 6.99 -5.98
N ASN A 43 17.26 6.93 -4.71
CA ASN A 43 15.98 6.37 -4.30
C ASN A 43 15.04 7.46 -3.71
N PRO A 44 14.45 8.33 -4.54
CA PRO A 44 13.61 9.42 -4.07
C PRO A 44 12.25 8.92 -3.55
N ILE A 45 12.05 8.99 -2.23
CA ILE A 45 10.81 8.60 -1.57
C ILE A 45 9.76 9.71 -1.58
N ASP A 46 10.17 10.99 -1.56
CA ASP A 46 9.29 12.15 -1.41
C ASP A 46 8.11 12.20 -2.38
N PRO A 47 8.28 12.05 -3.71
CA PRO A 47 7.13 12.08 -4.63
C PRO A 47 6.22 10.86 -4.50
N ILE A 48 6.72 9.72 -3.99
CA ILE A 48 5.88 8.58 -3.65
C ILE A 48 5.04 8.93 -2.42
N LEU A 49 5.64 9.54 -1.39
CA LEU A 49 4.93 10.02 -0.20
C LEU A 49 3.87 11.06 -0.57
N GLU A 50 4.19 12.00 -1.45
CA GLU A 50 3.27 13.04 -1.88
C GLU A 50 2.03 12.44 -2.58
N LYS A 51 2.25 11.41 -3.42
CA LYS A 51 1.18 10.66 -4.07
C LYS A 51 0.41 9.73 -3.13
N LEU A 52 0.91 9.45 -1.92
CA LEU A 52 0.29 8.54 -0.96
C LEU A 52 -0.07 9.22 0.37
N LYS A 53 -0.02 10.56 0.42
CA LYS A 53 -0.20 11.35 1.65
C LYS A 53 -1.57 11.21 2.33
N ASP A 54 -2.57 10.78 1.58
CA ASP A 54 -3.95 10.52 2.03
C ASP A 54 -4.21 9.02 2.27
N CYS A 55 -3.17 8.19 2.15
CA CYS A 55 -3.22 6.78 2.50
C CYS A 55 -2.60 6.59 3.89
N ASN A 56 -3.04 5.56 4.60
CA ASN A 56 -2.47 5.20 5.92
C ASN A 56 -1.72 3.87 5.91
N LEU A 57 -1.95 3.05 4.88
CA LEU A 57 -1.46 1.68 4.79
C LEU A 57 -1.11 1.32 3.34
N ILE A 58 0.02 0.65 3.16
CA ILE A 58 0.50 0.12 1.88
C ILE A 58 0.72 -1.39 2.05
N LEU A 59 0.17 -2.16 1.10
CA LEU A 59 0.41 -3.59 1.00
C LEU A 59 1.32 -3.87 -0.19
N THR A 60 2.39 -4.61 0.04
CA THR A 60 3.41 -4.92 -0.97
C THR A 60 3.93 -6.33 -0.79
N ALA A 61 4.38 -6.98 -1.87
CA ALA A 61 4.93 -8.33 -1.76
C ALA A 61 6.29 -8.32 -1.06
N LYS A 62 7.03 -7.23 -1.21
CA LYS A 62 8.34 -7.03 -0.59
C LYS A 62 8.69 -5.55 -0.54
N ILE A 63 9.34 -5.15 0.55
CA ILE A 63 9.90 -3.81 0.76
C ILE A 63 11.26 -3.93 1.46
N GLY A 64 12.18 -3.03 1.14
CA GLY A 64 13.47 -2.94 1.83
C GLY A 64 13.36 -2.16 3.14
N GLY A 65 14.34 -2.31 4.04
CA GLY A 65 14.32 -1.62 5.35
C GLY A 65 14.33 -0.09 5.24
N CYS A 66 15.17 0.47 4.35
CA CYS A 66 15.25 1.92 4.13
C CYS A 66 13.90 2.54 3.71
N PRO A 67 13.25 2.13 2.60
CA PRO A 67 11.94 2.68 2.23
C PRO A 67 10.85 2.40 3.26
N GLN A 68 10.93 1.28 4.00
CA GLN A 68 9.98 0.98 5.07
C GLN A 68 10.08 1.99 6.23
N GLU A 69 11.29 2.40 6.59
CA GLU A 69 11.53 3.41 7.62
C GLU A 69 11.07 4.80 7.17
N ASP A 70 11.34 5.17 5.91
CA ASP A 70 10.88 6.44 5.34
C ASP A 70 9.34 6.54 5.32
N LEU A 71 8.67 5.48 4.87
CA LEU A 71 7.19 5.40 4.91
C LEU A 71 6.68 5.56 6.34
N LYS A 72 7.31 4.86 7.30
CA LYS A 72 6.94 4.94 8.71
C LYS A 72 7.11 6.36 9.27
N ASN A 73 8.19 7.05 8.92
CA ASN A 73 8.44 8.44 9.31
C ASN A 73 7.39 9.40 8.74
N ALA A 74 6.83 9.08 7.57
CA ALA A 74 5.73 9.81 6.94
C ALA A 74 4.33 9.42 7.49
N GLY A 75 4.24 8.50 8.45
CA GLY A 75 2.98 8.01 9.02
C GLY A 75 2.28 6.94 8.16
N LEU A 76 2.95 6.39 7.16
CA LEU A 76 2.47 5.28 6.34
C LEU A 76 2.95 3.94 6.90
N ILE A 77 2.02 3.01 7.06
CA ILE A 77 2.34 1.64 7.46
C ILE A 77 2.59 0.82 6.20
N ALA A 78 3.73 0.14 6.11
CA ALA A 78 4.00 -0.83 5.05
C ALA A 78 3.94 -2.26 5.61
N ASP A 79 3.05 -3.09 5.08
CA ASP A 79 2.86 -4.48 5.48
C ASP A 79 3.12 -5.44 4.30
N GLN A 80 4.00 -6.42 4.54
CA GLN A 80 4.39 -7.45 3.57
C GLN A 80 3.86 -8.86 3.91
N SER A 81 3.12 -9.00 5.01
CA SER A 81 2.51 -10.27 5.44
C SER A 81 1.42 -10.77 4.49
N TYR A 82 0.91 -9.90 3.61
CA TYR A 82 -0.09 -10.23 2.59
C TYR A 82 0.51 -10.48 1.20
N ALA A 83 1.82 -10.74 1.12
CA ALA A 83 2.47 -11.10 -0.14
C ALA A 83 1.80 -12.32 -0.79
N TYR A 84 1.58 -12.21 -2.11
CA TYR A 84 0.91 -13.21 -2.95
C TYR A 84 -0.54 -13.54 -2.55
N GLN A 85 -1.18 -12.70 -1.74
CA GLN A 85 -2.59 -12.83 -1.40
C GLN A 85 -3.48 -11.98 -2.33
N PRO A 86 -4.79 -12.31 -2.45
CA PRO A 86 -5.75 -11.48 -3.18
C PRO A 86 -5.82 -10.07 -2.59
N ILE A 87 -5.77 -9.05 -3.45
CA ILE A 87 -5.70 -7.63 -3.03
C ILE A 87 -6.91 -7.27 -2.16
N GLU A 88 -8.13 -7.55 -2.63
CA GLU A 88 -9.38 -7.18 -1.96
C GLU A 88 -9.49 -7.77 -0.55
N ALA A 89 -9.30 -9.08 -0.41
CA ALA A 89 -9.32 -9.75 0.88
C ALA A 89 -8.21 -9.25 1.81
N SER A 90 -7.04 -8.92 1.26
CA SER A 90 -5.90 -8.43 2.04
C SER A 90 -6.11 -7.01 2.55
N VAL A 91 -6.65 -6.11 1.73
CA VAL A 91 -6.98 -4.73 2.16
C VAL A 91 -7.94 -4.77 3.32
N LEU A 92 -9.02 -5.57 3.24
CA LEU A 92 -9.99 -5.69 4.33
C LEU A 92 -9.33 -6.24 5.61
N LYS A 93 -8.57 -7.33 5.51
CA LYS A 93 -7.89 -7.94 6.66
C LYS A 93 -6.89 -6.98 7.30
N ALA A 94 -6.12 -6.26 6.50
CA ALA A 94 -5.12 -5.34 6.99
C ALA A 94 -5.77 -4.10 7.61
N ALA A 95 -6.86 -3.59 7.03
CA ALA A 95 -7.60 -2.49 7.60
C ALA A 95 -8.24 -2.86 8.96
N ARG A 96 -8.78 -4.08 9.10
CA ARG A 96 -9.23 -4.63 10.40
C ARG A 96 -8.08 -4.73 11.41
N LYS A 97 -6.92 -5.21 10.98
CA LYS A 97 -5.72 -5.36 11.82
C LYS A 97 -5.19 -4.03 12.36
N TYR A 98 -5.13 -2.99 11.53
CA TYR A 98 -4.48 -1.73 11.87
C TYR A 98 -5.41 -0.63 12.35
N PHE A 99 -6.67 -0.63 11.92
CA PHE A 99 -7.65 0.42 12.24
C PHE A 99 -8.82 -0.10 13.07
N ASN A 100 -8.74 -1.35 13.56
CA ASN A 100 -9.76 -1.99 14.38
C ASN A 100 -11.16 -1.90 13.77
N LEU A 101 -11.23 -1.96 12.43
CA LEU A 101 -12.51 -1.94 11.73
C LEU A 101 -13.35 -3.13 12.18
N PRO A 102 -14.64 -2.92 12.51
CA PRO A 102 -15.53 -4.00 12.86
C PRO A 102 -15.58 -5.01 11.72
N GLU A 103 -15.65 -6.28 12.08
CA GLU A 103 -15.99 -7.32 11.14
C GLU A 103 -17.43 -7.09 10.70
N ALA A 104 -17.60 -6.29 9.64
CA ALA A 104 -18.87 -6.20 8.93
C ALA A 104 -19.29 -7.64 8.65
N LEU A 105 -20.39 -8.07 9.26
CA LEU A 105 -21.00 -9.37 9.03
C LEU A 105 -21.00 -9.58 7.52
N GLU A 106 -20.27 -10.60 7.06
CA GLU A 106 -20.47 -11.13 5.72
C GLU A 106 -21.97 -11.40 5.62
N ALA A 107 -22.65 -10.60 4.81
CA ALA A 107 -24.09 -10.71 4.64
C ALA A 107 -24.37 -12.12 4.11
N ASN A 108 -25.12 -12.84 4.95
CA ASN A 108 -25.67 -14.18 4.75
C ASN A 108 -26.24 -14.41 3.35
#